data_AF-A0A9P5Y1J9-F1
#
_entry.id   AF-A0A9P5Y1J9-F1
#
_cell.length_a   1.000
_cell.length_b   1.000
_cell.length_c   1.000
_cell.angle_alpha   90.00
_cell.angle_beta   90.00
_cell.angle_gamma   90.00
#
_symmetry.space_group_name_H-M   'P 1'
#
loop_
_entity.id
_entity.type
_entity.pdbx_description
1 polymer ?
#
loop_
_entity_poly.entity_id
_entity_poly.type
_entity_poly.pdbx_seq_one_letter_code
_entity_poly.pdbx_strand_id
1 'polypeptide(L)'
;MSASSIILIAIFITTIVNTAFFFMIRELGPLSRERVRREWGREIQRHEAVRAAWVVEAREHEKQRSAMVVERHSWQVERIEKRRELNELQQMIERDQHDWDIKEKDRQREWAKQRIEYEKEVEKRRQRENEELEEQERKLNELHQMIERDRSDWEVEKWDREREWQKRQQDYEKKMDEKRRRKDAERRKREEDERGRAGIHWEDLLPSQSCLGYGKRKYIAKLVGIPDGQHKLSVCRQTEAEIHAEWMKPESCEDRGFEGVWAKWVVDFQEPTCTTWWSNLIDKGCTAPGSHLRRYEQHLENIHGGDDWKVMCTTSPTDFHDHHFDTPTSCANWGKYGIFGYWEVNDSSC
;
A
#
# COMPACT_ATOMS: atom_id res chain seq x y z
N MET A 1 -141.13 10.29 -82.57
CA MET A 1 -141.76 9.14 -83.27
C MET A 1 -141.93 8.03 -82.25
N SER A 2 -143.17 7.65 -81.93
CA SER A 2 -143.46 6.75 -80.81
C SER A 2 -143.05 5.31 -81.11
N ALA A 3 -142.41 4.65 -80.13
CA ALA A 3 -141.90 3.29 -80.23
C ALA A 3 -142.97 2.26 -80.65
N SER A 4 -144.26 2.52 -80.40
CA SER A 4 -145.36 1.63 -80.76
C SER A 4 -145.62 1.53 -82.27
N SER A 5 -145.32 2.55 -83.07
CA SER A 5 -145.55 2.50 -84.53
C SER A 5 -144.45 1.72 -85.27
N ILE A 6 -143.23 1.68 -84.72
CA ILE A 6 -142.13 0.89 -85.28
C ILE A 6 -142.38 -0.61 -85.03
N ILE A 7 -142.95 -0.95 -83.87
CA ILE A 7 -143.27 -2.35 -83.52
C ILE A 7 -144.35 -2.92 -84.44
N LEU A 8 -145.39 -2.17 -84.79
CA LEU A 8 -146.44 -2.67 -85.69
C LEU A 8 -145.96 -2.84 -87.14
N ILE A 9 -145.09 -1.96 -87.63
CA ILE A 9 -144.46 -2.12 -88.96
C ILE A 9 -143.50 -3.31 -88.93
N ALA A 10 -142.72 -3.49 -87.85
CA ALA A 10 -141.85 -4.65 -87.71
C ALA A 10 -142.65 -5.96 -87.67
N ILE A 11 -143.77 -6.01 -86.96
CA ILE A 11 -144.65 -7.18 -86.93
C ILE A 11 -145.25 -7.45 -88.32
N PHE A 12 -145.72 -6.42 -89.03
CA PHE A 12 -146.31 -6.58 -90.38
C PHE A 12 -145.27 -6.99 -91.44
N ILE A 13 -144.05 -6.45 -91.37
CA ILE A 13 -142.94 -6.90 -92.22
C ILE A 13 -142.56 -8.34 -91.87
N THR A 14 -142.49 -8.69 -90.59
CA THR A 14 -142.22 -10.09 -90.21
C THR A 14 -143.33 -11.03 -90.66
N THR A 15 -144.61 -10.65 -90.63
CA THR A 15 -145.69 -11.53 -91.11
C THR A 15 -145.71 -11.66 -92.63
N ILE A 16 -145.44 -10.58 -93.39
CA ILE A 16 -145.29 -10.66 -94.85
C ILE A 16 -144.07 -11.49 -95.24
N VAL A 17 -142.92 -11.30 -94.58
CA VAL A 17 -141.71 -12.09 -94.84
C VAL A 17 -141.94 -13.55 -94.47
N ASN A 18 -142.61 -13.86 -93.35
CA ASN A 18 -142.86 -15.24 -92.94
C ASN A 18 -143.88 -15.95 -93.85
N THR A 19 -144.89 -15.22 -94.36
CA THR A 19 -145.87 -15.78 -95.32
C THR A 19 -145.27 -15.95 -96.72
N ALA A 20 -144.43 -15.03 -97.19
CA ALA A 20 -143.69 -15.17 -98.44
C ALA A 20 -142.65 -16.30 -98.38
N PHE A 21 -141.97 -16.48 -97.25
CA PHE A 21 -141.03 -17.58 -97.03
C PHE A 21 -141.74 -18.95 -97.00
N PHE A 22 -142.96 -19.01 -96.43
CA PHE A 22 -143.79 -20.23 -96.46
C PHE A 22 -144.27 -20.61 -97.87
N PHE A 23 -144.58 -19.63 -98.74
CA PHE A 23 -144.95 -19.91 -100.13
C PHE A 23 -143.75 -20.34 -101.00
N MET A 24 -142.55 -19.77 -100.79
CA MET A 24 -141.36 -20.17 -101.54
C MET A 24 -140.85 -21.58 -101.22
N ILE A 25 -141.12 -22.13 -100.03
CA ILE A 25 -140.70 -23.51 -99.68
C ILE A 25 -141.69 -24.58 -100.23
N ARG A 26 -142.89 -24.19 -100.70
CA ARG A 26 -143.95 -25.14 -101.09
C ARG A 26 -143.85 -25.70 -102.52
N GLU A 27 -143.09 -25.08 -103.42
CA GLU A 27 -142.80 -25.59 -104.78
C GLU A 27 -141.33 -26.00 -105.01
N LEU A 28 -140.57 -26.28 -103.95
CA LEU A 28 -139.34 -27.06 -104.11
C LEU A 28 -139.72 -28.49 -104.48
N GLY A 29 -139.56 -28.83 -105.76
CA GLY A 29 -139.78 -30.18 -106.30
C GLY A 29 -139.06 -31.26 -105.46
N PRO A 30 -139.54 -32.51 -105.49
CA PRO A 30 -139.07 -33.57 -104.59
C PRO A 30 -137.53 -33.74 -104.55
N LEU A 31 -136.85 -33.51 -105.68
CA LEU A 31 -135.39 -33.56 -105.79
C LEU A 31 -134.66 -32.45 -105.01
N SER A 32 -135.25 -31.26 -104.88
CA SER A 32 -134.64 -30.11 -104.19
C SER A 32 -134.75 -30.22 -102.68
N ARG A 33 -135.88 -30.71 -102.15
CA ARG A 33 -136.03 -30.99 -100.70
C ARG A 33 -135.08 -32.07 -100.22
N GLU A 34 -134.82 -33.07 -101.06
CA GLU A 34 -133.90 -34.15 -100.74
C GLU A 34 -132.43 -33.69 -100.78
N ARG A 35 -132.10 -32.68 -101.60
CA ARG A 35 -130.79 -32.02 -101.57
C ARG A 35 -130.60 -31.20 -100.28
N VAL A 36 -131.57 -30.39 -99.88
CA VAL A 36 -131.50 -29.58 -98.65
C VAL A 36 -131.45 -30.48 -97.41
N ARG A 37 -132.25 -31.55 -97.34
CA ARG A 37 -132.15 -32.54 -96.23
C ARG A 37 -130.77 -33.19 -96.16
N ARG A 38 -130.16 -33.51 -97.31
CA ARG A 38 -128.79 -34.02 -97.35
C ARG A 38 -127.75 -32.99 -96.95
N GLU A 39 -127.94 -31.71 -97.28
CA GLU A 39 -127.05 -30.63 -96.84
C GLU A 39 -127.19 -30.37 -95.34
N TRP A 40 -128.41 -30.31 -94.81
CA TRP A 40 -128.67 -30.17 -93.38
C TRP A 40 -128.19 -31.38 -92.58
N GLY A 41 -128.35 -32.60 -93.10
CA GLY A 41 -127.80 -33.81 -92.49
C GLY A 41 -126.26 -33.77 -92.42
N ARG A 42 -125.60 -33.27 -93.47
CA ARG A 42 -124.15 -33.04 -93.47
C ARG A 42 -123.73 -31.95 -92.48
N GLU A 43 -124.52 -30.89 -92.35
CA GLU A 43 -124.23 -29.79 -91.42
C GLU A 43 -124.44 -30.20 -89.95
N ILE A 44 -125.49 -30.97 -89.66
CA ILE A 44 -125.70 -31.59 -88.33
C ILE A 44 -124.52 -32.50 -88.01
N GLN A 45 -124.09 -33.36 -88.94
CA GLN A 45 -122.93 -34.23 -88.72
C GLN A 45 -121.65 -33.42 -88.50
N ARG A 46 -121.45 -32.30 -89.20
CA ARG A 46 -120.30 -31.39 -88.94
C ARG A 46 -120.38 -30.76 -87.56
N HIS A 47 -121.55 -30.28 -87.14
CA HIS A 47 -121.73 -29.69 -85.81
C HIS A 47 -121.57 -30.73 -84.70
N GLU A 48 -122.07 -31.96 -84.90
CA GLU A 48 -121.87 -33.07 -83.97
C GLU A 48 -120.39 -33.46 -83.90
N ALA A 49 -119.68 -33.51 -85.02
CA ALA A 49 -118.24 -33.74 -85.04
C ALA A 49 -117.46 -32.63 -84.33
N VAL A 50 -117.83 -31.36 -84.52
CA VAL A 50 -117.24 -30.22 -83.80
C VAL A 50 -117.54 -30.28 -82.31
N ARG A 51 -118.77 -30.60 -81.90
CA ARG A 51 -119.13 -30.77 -80.49
C ARG A 51 -118.37 -31.94 -79.86
N ALA A 52 -118.22 -33.05 -80.57
CA ALA A 52 -117.42 -34.18 -80.12
C ALA A 52 -115.94 -33.80 -79.97
N ALA A 53 -115.37 -33.05 -80.92
CA ALA A 53 -114.01 -32.52 -80.82
C ALA A 53 -113.84 -31.57 -79.63
N TRP A 54 -114.80 -30.66 -79.40
CA TRP A 54 -114.83 -29.76 -78.25
C TRP A 54 -114.92 -30.52 -76.92
N VAL A 55 -115.68 -31.61 -76.84
CA VAL A 55 -115.75 -32.44 -75.63
C VAL A 55 -114.41 -33.12 -75.35
N VAL A 56 -113.71 -33.59 -76.39
CA VAL A 56 -112.37 -34.16 -76.26
C VAL A 56 -111.37 -33.09 -75.79
N GLU A 57 -111.38 -31.92 -76.42
CA GLU A 57 -110.53 -30.77 -76.07
C GLU A 57 -110.82 -30.28 -74.64
N ALA A 58 -112.09 -30.19 -74.24
CA ALA A 58 -112.48 -29.80 -72.90
C ALA A 58 -111.96 -30.78 -71.84
N ARG A 59 -112.03 -32.09 -72.10
CA ARG A 59 -111.44 -33.12 -71.22
C ARG A 59 -109.93 -33.01 -71.15
N GLU A 60 -109.28 -32.71 -72.27
CA GLU A 60 -107.82 -32.53 -72.28
C GLU A 60 -107.39 -31.28 -71.51
N HIS A 61 -108.11 -30.17 -71.67
CA HIS A 61 -107.93 -28.97 -70.87
C HIS A 61 -108.21 -29.21 -69.38
N GLU A 62 -109.20 -30.04 -69.04
CA GLU A 62 -109.48 -30.40 -67.65
C GLU A 62 -108.34 -31.21 -67.04
N LYS A 63 -107.78 -32.18 -67.77
CA LYS A 63 -106.57 -32.92 -67.38
C LYS A 63 -105.37 -31.99 -67.18
N GLN A 64 -105.14 -31.05 -68.11
CA GLN A 64 -104.05 -30.09 -67.99
C GLN A 64 -104.24 -29.18 -66.77
N ARG A 65 -105.46 -28.70 -66.50
CA ARG A 65 -105.76 -27.90 -65.31
C ARG A 65 -105.54 -28.68 -64.02
N SER A 66 -106.00 -29.92 -63.96
CA SER A 66 -105.80 -30.76 -62.78
C SER A 66 -104.32 -31.13 -62.57
N ALA A 67 -103.58 -31.40 -63.65
CA ALA A 67 -102.11 -31.55 -63.59
C ALA A 67 -101.42 -30.29 -63.07
N MET A 68 -101.78 -29.10 -63.56
CA MET A 68 -101.23 -27.83 -63.07
C MET A 68 -101.57 -27.55 -61.60
N VAL A 69 -102.74 -28.00 -61.10
CA VAL A 69 -103.11 -27.86 -59.69
C VAL A 69 -102.27 -28.78 -58.81
N VAL A 70 -102.08 -30.04 -59.23
CA VAL A 70 -101.22 -31.00 -58.53
C VAL A 70 -99.77 -30.50 -58.48
N GLU A 71 -99.25 -30.05 -59.63
CA GLU A 71 -97.92 -29.47 -59.72
C GLU A 71 -97.79 -28.23 -58.84
N ARG A 72 -98.75 -27.29 -58.89
CA ARG A 72 -98.75 -26.12 -57.99
C ARG A 72 -98.72 -26.53 -56.52
N HIS A 73 -99.46 -27.58 -56.15
CA HIS A 73 -99.48 -28.07 -54.78
C HIS A 73 -98.12 -28.70 -54.39
N SER A 74 -97.49 -29.48 -55.26
CA SER A 74 -96.15 -30.02 -55.00
C SER A 74 -95.11 -28.91 -54.83
N TRP A 75 -95.14 -27.88 -55.68
CA TRP A 75 -94.28 -26.69 -55.52
C TRP A 75 -94.55 -25.94 -54.21
N GLN A 76 -95.80 -25.85 -53.76
CA GLN A 76 -96.12 -25.22 -52.47
C GLN A 76 -95.58 -26.04 -51.29
N VAL A 77 -95.69 -27.36 -51.33
CA VAL A 77 -95.14 -28.25 -50.30
C VAL A 77 -93.62 -28.13 -50.26
N GLU A 78 -92.94 -28.24 -51.40
CA GLU A 78 -91.48 -28.10 -51.51
C GLU A 78 -91.00 -26.74 -51.00
N ARG A 79 -91.72 -25.66 -51.31
CA ARG A 79 -91.40 -24.32 -50.78
C ARG A 79 -91.54 -24.22 -49.27
N ILE A 80 -92.55 -24.86 -48.68
CA ILE A 80 -92.74 -24.89 -47.23
C ILE A 80 -91.62 -25.70 -46.57
N GLU A 81 -91.29 -26.85 -47.15
CA GLU A 81 -90.20 -27.71 -46.68
C GLU A 81 -88.85 -26.99 -46.75
N LYS A 82 -88.51 -26.37 -47.89
CA LYS A 82 -87.28 -25.58 -48.04
C LYS A 82 -87.20 -24.43 -47.04
N ARG A 83 -88.33 -23.80 -46.71
CA ARG A 83 -88.38 -22.76 -45.68
C ARG A 83 -88.14 -23.32 -44.28
N ARG A 84 -88.66 -24.51 -43.97
CA ARG A 84 -88.38 -25.18 -42.69
C ARG A 84 -86.90 -25.53 -42.57
N GLU A 85 -86.31 -26.13 -43.60
CA GLU A 85 -84.87 -26.43 -43.64
C GLU A 85 -84.02 -25.17 -43.43
N LEU A 86 -84.36 -24.06 -44.09
CA LEU A 86 -83.64 -22.79 -43.94
C LEU A 86 -83.79 -22.23 -42.51
N ASN A 87 -84.97 -22.32 -41.92
CA ASN A 87 -85.19 -21.87 -40.55
C ASN A 87 -84.43 -22.76 -39.54
N GLU A 88 -84.40 -24.08 -39.75
CA GLU A 88 -83.65 -25.02 -38.91
C GLU A 88 -82.14 -24.76 -39.02
N LEU A 89 -81.64 -24.53 -40.24
CA LEU A 89 -80.25 -24.16 -40.48
C LEU A 89 -79.90 -22.83 -39.80
N GLN A 90 -80.78 -21.83 -39.89
CA GLN A 90 -80.59 -20.54 -39.22
C GLN A 90 -80.55 -20.71 -37.70
N GLN A 91 -81.47 -21.48 -37.12
CA GLN A 91 -81.45 -21.76 -35.68
C GLN A 91 -80.20 -22.52 -35.25
N MET A 92 -79.69 -23.42 -36.09
CA MET A 92 -78.43 -24.12 -35.81
C MET A 92 -77.24 -23.16 -35.80
N ILE A 93 -77.16 -22.27 -36.79
CA ILE A 93 -76.12 -21.23 -36.85
C ILE A 93 -76.20 -20.31 -35.62
N GLU A 94 -77.40 -19.88 -35.23
CA GLU A 94 -77.59 -19.03 -34.05
C GLU A 94 -77.15 -19.73 -32.75
N ARG A 95 -77.44 -21.04 -32.61
CA ARG A 95 -76.97 -21.84 -31.46
C ARG A 95 -75.45 -21.98 -31.47
N ASP A 96 -74.86 -22.31 -32.61
CA ASP A 96 -73.40 -22.46 -32.74
C ASP A 96 -72.67 -21.14 -32.47
N GLN A 97 -73.22 -20.01 -32.92
CA GLN A 97 -72.71 -18.67 -32.61
C GLN A 97 -72.81 -18.36 -31.11
N HIS A 98 -73.94 -18.67 -30.47
CA HIS A 98 -74.12 -18.48 -29.04
C HIS A 98 -73.15 -19.33 -28.21
N ASP A 99 -72.99 -20.60 -28.56
CA ASP A 99 -72.04 -21.51 -27.92
C ASP A 99 -70.60 -21.06 -28.12
N TRP A 100 -70.28 -20.54 -29.32
CA TRP A 100 -68.97 -19.96 -29.60
C TRP A 100 -68.71 -18.72 -28.74
N ASP A 101 -69.68 -17.81 -28.62
CA ASP A 101 -69.58 -16.61 -27.78
C ASP A 101 -69.40 -16.95 -26.30
N ILE A 102 -70.10 -17.98 -25.80
CA ILE A 102 -69.93 -18.47 -24.41
C ILE A 102 -68.51 -19.00 -24.22
N LYS A 103 -68.06 -19.90 -25.11
CA LYS A 103 -66.71 -20.49 -25.04
C LYS A 103 -65.63 -19.42 -25.13
N GLU A 104 -65.82 -18.41 -25.98
CA GLU A 104 -64.90 -17.30 -26.12
C GLU A 104 -64.83 -16.43 -24.86
N LYS A 105 -65.99 -16.11 -24.25
CA LYS A 105 -66.03 -15.38 -22.98
C LYS A 105 -65.35 -16.16 -21.84
N ASP A 106 -65.53 -17.47 -21.80
CA ASP A 106 -64.89 -18.30 -20.78
C ASP A 106 -63.37 -18.40 -20.99
N ARG A 107 -62.91 -18.54 -22.25
CA ARG A 107 -61.47 -18.42 -22.57
C ARG A 107 -60.90 -17.08 -22.13
N GLN A 108 -61.60 -15.97 -22.41
CA GLN A 108 -61.16 -14.64 -22.00
C GLN A 108 -61.11 -14.48 -20.47
N ARG A 109 -62.06 -15.06 -19.74
CA ARG A 109 -62.05 -15.06 -18.26
C ARG A 109 -60.88 -15.88 -17.72
N GLU A 110 -60.60 -17.04 -18.30
CA GLU A 110 -59.49 -17.89 -17.90
C GLU A 110 -58.14 -17.20 -18.18
N TRP A 111 -57.99 -16.61 -19.35
CA TRP A 111 -56.81 -15.81 -19.71
C TRP A 111 -56.64 -14.60 -18.78
N ALA A 112 -57.73 -13.91 -18.41
CA ALA A 112 -57.67 -12.81 -17.46
C ALA A 112 -57.22 -13.28 -16.07
N LYS A 113 -57.68 -14.45 -15.60
CA LYS A 113 -57.22 -15.06 -14.34
C LYS A 113 -55.73 -15.40 -14.39
N GLN A 114 -55.29 -16.09 -15.44
CA GLN A 114 -53.88 -16.43 -15.63
C GLN A 114 -53.00 -15.18 -15.67
N ARG A 115 -53.45 -14.12 -16.33
CA ARG A 115 -52.71 -12.84 -16.38
C ARG A 115 -52.56 -12.21 -15.00
N ILE A 116 -53.64 -12.16 -14.21
CA ILE A 116 -53.59 -11.63 -12.84
C ILE A 116 -52.67 -12.47 -11.94
N GLU A 117 -52.72 -13.80 -12.08
CA GLU A 117 -51.85 -14.70 -11.33
C GLU A 117 -50.38 -14.52 -11.70
N TYR A 118 -50.08 -14.44 -13.00
CA TYR A 118 -48.75 -14.13 -13.51
C TYR A 118 -48.24 -12.77 -13.02
N GLU A 119 -49.06 -11.72 -13.08
CA GLU A 119 -48.72 -10.39 -12.56
C GLU A 119 -48.38 -10.44 -11.05
N LYS A 120 -49.14 -11.21 -10.25
CA LYS A 120 -48.84 -11.41 -8.83
C LYS A 120 -47.52 -12.16 -8.61
N GLU A 121 -47.20 -13.15 -9.44
CA GLU A 121 -45.94 -13.88 -9.34
C GLU A 121 -44.74 -13.00 -9.70
N VAL A 122 -44.87 -12.19 -10.76
CA VAL A 122 -43.86 -11.21 -11.17
C VAL A 122 -43.64 -10.19 -10.06
N GLU A 123 -44.71 -9.65 -9.45
CA GLU A 123 -44.57 -8.68 -8.36
C GLU A 123 -43.89 -9.30 -7.13
N LYS A 124 -44.25 -10.55 -6.78
CA LYS A 124 -43.55 -11.29 -5.70
C LYS A 124 -42.08 -11.54 -6.01
N ARG A 125 -41.73 -11.80 -7.28
CA ARG A 125 -40.32 -11.94 -7.68
C ARG A 125 -39.59 -10.61 -7.52
N ARG A 126 -40.20 -9.51 -7.98
CA ARG A 126 -39.65 -8.16 -7.85
C ARG A 126 -39.45 -7.75 -6.39
N GLN A 127 -40.39 -8.09 -5.51
CA GLN A 127 -40.25 -7.85 -4.07
C GLN A 127 -39.06 -8.59 -3.47
N ARG A 128 -38.89 -9.88 -3.79
CA ARG A 128 -37.73 -10.67 -3.32
C ARG A 128 -36.42 -10.10 -3.84
N GLU A 129 -36.35 -9.73 -5.12
CA GLU A 129 -35.16 -9.12 -5.71
C GLU A 129 -34.84 -7.77 -5.03
N ASN A 130 -35.84 -6.94 -4.72
CA ASN A 130 -35.64 -5.70 -3.97
C ASN A 130 -35.17 -5.96 -2.53
N GLU A 131 -35.76 -6.93 -1.81
CA GLU A 131 -35.34 -7.30 -0.46
C GLU A 131 -33.89 -7.81 -0.43
N GLU A 132 -33.50 -8.62 -1.42
CA GLU A 132 -32.11 -9.08 -1.59
C GLU A 132 -31.16 -7.93 -1.87
N LEU A 133 -31.55 -6.97 -2.73
CA LEU A 133 -30.75 -5.77 -3.01
C LEU A 133 -30.57 -4.89 -1.77
N GLU A 134 -31.65 -4.65 -1.01
CA GLU A 134 -31.58 -3.90 0.26
C GLU A 134 -30.68 -4.61 1.29
N GLU A 135 -30.74 -5.94 1.37
CA GLU A 135 -29.84 -6.69 2.25
C GLU A 135 -28.37 -6.58 1.81
N GLN A 136 -28.09 -6.66 0.51
CA GLN A 136 -26.75 -6.46 -0.03
C GLN A 136 -26.24 -5.04 0.24
N GLU A 137 -27.09 -4.03 0.08
CA GLU A 137 -26.75 -2.64 0.37
C GLU A 137 -26.44 -2.44 1.86
N ARG A 138 -27.25 -3.03 2.77
CA ARG A 138 -26.95 -3.01 4.21
C ARG A 138 -25.59 -3.64 4.52
N LYS A 139 -25.30 -4.82 3.98
CA LYS A 139 -24.00 -5.50 4.16
C LYS A 139 -22.84 -4.66 3.62
N LEU A 140 -23.02 -4.02 2.47
CA LEU A 140 -22.01 -3.15 1.87
C LEU A 140 -21.76 -1.91 2.74
N ASN A 141 -22.81 -1.30 3.27
CA ASN A 141 -22.71 -0.15 4.18
C ASN A 141 -22.03 -0.52 5.51
N GLU A 142 -22.35 -1.69 6.09
CA GLU A 142 -21.68 -2.20 7.29
C GLU A 142 -20.18 -2.45 7.04
N LEU A 143 -19.84 -3.06 5.89
CA LEU A 143 -18.46 -3.27 5.48
C LEU A 143 -17.72 -1.93 5.31
N HIS A 144 -18.37 -0.93 4.71
CA HIS A 144 -17.81 0.40 4.55
C HIS A 144 -17.50 1.05 5.89
N GLN A 145 -18.45 1.01 6.84
CA GLN A 145 -18.26 1.54 8.20
C GLN A 145 -17.16 0.81 8.98
N MET A 146 -16.98 -0.49 8.73
CA MET A 146 -15.87 -1.25 9.32
C MET A 146 -14.53 -0.78 8.77
N ILE A 147 -14.41 -0.64 7.45
CA ILE A 147 -13.19 -0.14 6.79
C ILE A 147 -12.86 1.28 7.25
N GLU A 148 -13.85 2.15 7.40
CA GLU A 148 -13.63 3.52 7.90
C GLU A 148 -13.14 3.53 9.35
N ARG A 149 -13.69 2.67 10.22
CA ARG A 149 -13.20 2.52 11.60
C ARG A 149 -11.77 2.02 11.64
N ASP A 150 -11.45 0.96 10.89
CA ASP A 150 -10.10 0.41 10.82
C ASP A 150 -9.09 1.45 10.29
N ARG A 151 -9.51 2.26 9.29
CA ARG A 151 -8.69 3.34 8.77
C ARG A 151 -8.45 4.43 9.80
N SER A 152 -9.49 4.84 10.55
CA SER A 152 -9.37 5.82 11.62
C SER A 152 -8.44 5.33 12.73
N ASP A 153 -8.59 4.07 13.16
CA ASP A 153 -7.74 3.46 14.18
C ASP A 153 -6.28 3.39 13.71
N TRP A 154 -6.05 3.01 12.45
CA TRP A 154 -4.72 2.99 11.85
C TRP A 154 -4.10 4.39 11.77
N GLU A 155 -4.88 5.43 11.45
CA GLU A 155 -4.40 6.82 11.44
C GLU A 155 -3.98 7.28 12.83
N VAL A 156 -4.76 6.96 13.87
CA VAL A 156 -4.39 7.23 15.28
C VAL A 156 -3.09 6.52 15.66
N GLU A 157 -2.99 5.22 15.39
CA GLU A 157 -1.79 4.42 15.71
C GLU A 157 -0.55 4.94 14.96
N LYS A 158 -0.73 5.39 13.70
CA LYS A 158 0.32 6.04 12.92
C LYS A 158 0.82 7.33 13.57
N TRP A 159 -0.09 8.20 14.02
CA TRP A 159 0.29 9.44 14.72
C TRP A 159 0.96 9.17 16.06
N ASP A 160 0.55 8.14 16.80
CA ASP A 160 1.21 7.72 18.04
C ASP A 160 2.64 7.26 17.80
N ARG A 161 2.85 6.40 16.80
CA ARG A 161 4.19 5.96 16.38
C ARG A 161 5.08 7.13 15.97
N GLU A 162 4.54 8.09 15.23
CA GLU A 162 5.29 9.29 14.81
C GLU A 162 5.67 10.17 16.01
N ARG A 163 4.74 10.40 16.95
CA ARG A 163 5.03 11.15 18.19
C ARG A 163 6.12 10.50 19.03
N GLU A 164 6.06 9.18 19.20
CA GLU A 164 7.09 8.43 19.90
C GLU A 164 8.44 8.48 19.19
N TRP A 165 8.44 8.40 17.86
CA TRP A 165 9.65 8.49 17.05
C TRP A 165 10.29 9.87 17.21
N GLN A 166 9.51 10.95 17.12
CA GLN A 166 10.00 12.31 17.36
C GLN A 166 10.56 12.50 18.78
N LYS A 167 9.87 11.95 19.80
CA LYS A 167 10.37 12.00 21.18
C LYS A 167 11.70 11.25 21.33
N ARG A 168 11.83 10.08 20.72
CA ARG A 168 13.09 9.30 20.70
C ARG A 168 14.22 10.06 20.00
N GLN A 169 13.93 10.75 18.89
CA GLN A 169 14.90 11.60 18.20
C GLN A 169 15.37 12.75 19.10
N GLN A 170 14.45 13.47 19.74
CA GLN A 170 14.80 14.56 20.66
C GLN A 170 15.62 14.07 21.86
N ASP A 171 15.26 12.93 22.44
CA ASP A 171 16.01 12.35 23.56
C ASP A 171 17.40 11.88 23.13
N TYR A 172 17.53 11.34 21.92
CA TYR A 172 18.83 10.97 21.36
C TYR A 172 19.70 12.20 21.12
N GLU A 173 19.15 13.26 20.54
CA GLU A 173 19.85 14.52 20.30
C GLU A 173 20.31 15.17 21.61
N LYS A 174 19.44 15.23 22.63
CA LYS A 174 19.81 15.71 23.97
C LYS A 174 20.96 14.93 24.59
N LYS A 175 20.91 13.59 24.53
CA LYS A 175 22.00 12.72 25.03
C LYS A 175 23.31 12.96 24.27
N MET A 176 23.24 13.18 22.97
CA MET A 176 24.41 13.46 22.14
C MET A 176 25.00 14.85 22.43
N ASP A 177 24.16 15.87 22.63
CA ASP A 177 24.61 17.21 23.03
C ASP A 177 25.24 17.19 24.43
N GLU A 178 24.62 16.51 25.40
CA GLU A 178 25.18 16.33 26.74
C GLU A 178 26.55 15.64 26.70
N LYS A 179 26.68 14.58 25.90
CA LYS A 179 27.96 13.89 25.69
C LYS A 179 29.01 14.80 25.05
N ARG A 180 28.62 15.66 24.10
CA ARG A 180 29.51 16.65 23.48
C ARG A 180 29.96 17.69 24.52
N ARG A 181 29.03 18.26 25.29
CA ARG A 181 29.35 19.18 26.40
C ARG A 181 30.29 18.57 27.43
N ARG A 182 30.10 17.29 27.79
CA ARG A 182 30.97 16.59 28.73
C ARG A 182 32.40 16.45 28.18
N LYS A 183 32.53 16.05 26.92
CA LYS A 183 33.83 15.95 26.23
C LYS A 183 34.51 17.31 26.10
N ASP A 184 33.76 18.35 25.75
CA ASP A 184 34.30 19.70 25.62
C ASP A 184 34.75 20.27 26.97
N ALA A 185 34.00 20.02 28.05
CA ALA A 185 34.41 20.39 29.40
C ALA A 185 35.67 19.64 29.85
N GLU A 186 35.75 18.34 29.58
CA GLU A 186 36.94 17.54 29.86
C GLU A 186 38.16 18.03 29.07
N ARG A 187 37.98 18.36 27.79
CA ARG A 187 39.03 18.95 26.96
C ARG A 187 39.51 20.29 27.52
N ARG A 188 38.60 21.20 27.88
CA ARG A 188 38.96 22.50 28.49
C ARG A 188 39.75 22.32 29.78
N LYS A 189 39.35 21.37 30.62
CA LYS A 189 40.06 21.04 31.87
C LYS A 189 41.48 20.53 31.58
N ARG A 190 41.66 19.63 30.61
CA ARG A 190 43.00 19.16 30.21
C ARG A 190 43.87 20.29 29.66
N GLU A 191 43.31 21.14 28.80
CA GLU A 191 44.04 22.30 28.25
C GLU A 191 44.44 23.30 29.36
N GLU A 192 43.61 23.49 30.39
CA GLU A 192 43.92 24.32 31.55
C GLU A 192 45.01 23.68 32.43
N ASP A 193 44.92 22.38 32.71
CA ASP A 193 45.95 21.62 33.43
C ASP A 193 47.31 21.67 32.70
N GLU A 194 47.32 21.53 31.37
CA GLU A 194 48.52 21.62 30.53
C GLU A 194 49.11 23.03 30.52
N ARG A 195 48.28 24.08 30.42
CA ARG A 195 48.74 25.48 30.56
C ARG A 195 49.33 25.74 31.94
N GLY A 196 48.74 25.19 33.00
CA GLY A 196 49.27 25.27 34.36
C GLY A 196 50.64 24.61 34.50
N ARG A 197 50.91 23.52 33.76
CA ARG A 197 52.21 22.84 33.75
C ARG A 197 53.26 23.54 32.89
N ALA A 198 52.86 24.13 31.76
CA ALA A 198 53.78 24.79 30.83
C ALA A 198 54.49 26.03 31.40
N GLY A 199 53.97 26.60 32.50
CA GLY A 199 54.65 27.68 33.23
C GLY A 199 55.76 27.22 34.18
N ILE A 200 55.76 25.95 34.59
CA ILE A 200 56.68 25.43 35.61
C ILE A 200 58.02 25.07 34.94
N HIS A 201 59.08 25.77 35.30
CA HIS A 201 60.42 25.50 34.79
C HIS A 201 61.49 25.82 35.84
N TRP A 202 62.69 25.29 35.60
CA TRP A 202 63.88 25.58 36.41
C TRP A 202 64.56 26.84 35.89
N GLU A 203 64.76 27.80 36.79
CA GLU A 203 65.56 28.99 36.58
C GLU A 203 66.93 28.79 37.22
N ASP A 204 67.98 29.26 36.55
CA ASP A 204 69.36 29.24 37.04
C ASP A 204 69.85 27.86 37.52
N LEU A 205 69.81 26.86 36.63
CA LEU A 205 70.44 25.57 36.89
C LEU A 205 71.95 25.74 36.91
N LEU A 206 72.50 25.90 38.12
CA LEU A 206 73.89 26.27 38.34
C LEU A 206 74.68 25.12 38.98
N PRO A 207 75.86 24.79 38.43
CA PRO A 207 76.80 23.89 39.08
C PRO A 207 77.39 24.53 40.34
N SER A 208 77.57 23.73 41.38
CA SER A 208 78.39 24.08 42.54
C SER A 208 79.83 24.34 42.12
N GLN A 209 80.46 25.34 42.74
CA GLN A 209 81.85 25.71 42.46
C GLN A 209 82.84 24.63 42.90
N SER A 210 82.49 23.83 43.91
CA SER A 210 83.29 22.70 44.38
C SER A 210 82.66 21.36 43.97
N CYS A 211 83.54 20.39 43.72
CA CYS A 211 83.19 19.00 43.49
C CYS A 211 82.83 18.31 44.81
N LEU A 212 81.85 17.40 44.77
CA LEU A 212 81.48 16.57 45.91
C LEU A 212 82.37 15.33 46.06
N GLY A 213 83.09 14.98 45.00
CA GLY A 213 84.00 13.83 44.91
C GLY A 213 84.36 13.54 43.47
N TYR A 214 85.14 12.49 43.23
CA TYR A 214 85.53 12.07 41.88
C TYR A 214 84.30 11.84 40.99
N GLY A 215 84.24 12.58 39.88
CA GLY A 215 83.14 12.55 38.92
C GLY A 215 81.81 13.08 39.45
N LYS A 216 81.76 13.65 40.67
CA LYS A 216 80.52 14.06 41.33
C LYS A 216 80.43 15.56 41.55
N ARG A 217 79.34 16.17 41.07
CA ARG A 217 79.03 17.57 41.28
C ARG A 217 77.59 17.78 41.74
N LYS A 218 77.40 18.82 42.55
CA LYS A 218 76.08 19.29 42.96
C LYS A 218 75.57 20.36 42.01
N TYR A 219 74.30 20.28 41.62
CA TYR A 219 73.59 21.34 40.92
C TYR A 219 72.48 21.89 41.81
N ILE A 220 72.20 23.18 41.66
CA ILE A 220 71.07 23.84 42.30
C ILE A 220 70.31 24.66 41.28
N ALA A 221 68.99 24.74 41.44
CA ALA A 221 68.13 25.57 40.59
C ALA A 221 66.89 26.01 41.37
N LYS A 222 66.29 27.11 40.93
CA LYS A 222 65.05 27.63 41.50
C LYS A 222 63.87 27.21 40.64
N LEU A 223 62.80 26.74 41.28
CA LEU A 223 61.54 26.42 40.59
C LEU A 223 60.67 27.67 40.48
N VAL A 224 60.30 28.03 39.26
CA VAL A 224 59.43 29.18 38.98
C VAL A 224 58.16 28.76 38.25
N GLY A 225 57.15 29.65 38.26
CA GLY A 225 55.89 29.45 37.55
C GLY A 225 54.94 28.43 38.17
N ILE A 226 55.07 28.17 39.48
CA ILE A 226 54.14 27.29 40.22
C ILE A 226 52.77 28.00 40.34
N PRO A 227 51.68 27.40 39.83
CA PRO A 227 50.34 27.99 39.96
C PRO A 227 49.89 28.12 41.43
N ASP A 228 49.16 29.20 41.73
CA ASP A 228 48.58 29.42 43.07
C ASP A 228 47.67 28.24 43.48
N GLY A 229 47.86 27.76 44.71
CA GLY A 229 47.09 26.65 45.27
C GLY A 229 47.70 25.26 45.10
N GLN A 230 48.79 25.10 44.32
CA GLN A 230 49.53 23.83 44.28
C GLN A 230 50.57 23.71 45.41
N HIS A 231 50.78 22.49 45.91
CA HIS A 231 51.77 22.23 46.95
C HIS A 231 53.20 22.30 46.38
N LYS A 232 53.88 23.43 46.63
CA LYS A 232 55.16 23.78 45.98
C LYS A 232 56.23 22.69 46.05
N LEU A 233 56.41 22.04 47.20
CA LEU A 233 57.39 20.95 47.36
C LEU A 233 57.01 19.67 46.61
N SER A 234 55.70 19.44 46.37
CA SER A 234 55.23 18.27 45.61
C SER A 234 55.57 18.45 44.14
N VAL A 235 55.32 19.66 43.61
CA VAL A 235 55.69 20.05 42.24
C VAL A 235 57.20 19.91 42.07
N CYS A 236 58.00 20.47 42.99
CA CYS A 236 59.46 20.37 42.94
C CYS A 236 59.99 18.93 42.83
N ARG A 237 59.44 17.99 43.61
CA ARG A 237 59.88 16.58 43.56
C ARG A 237 59.47 15.85 42.28
N GLN A 238 58.50 16.38 41.54
CA GLN A 238 57.98 15.77 40.31
C GLN A 238 58.56 16.39 39.04
N THR A 239 58.99 17.65 39.10
CA THR A 239 59.59 18.35 37.96
C THR A 239 61.02 17.83 37.73
N GLU A 240 61.31 17.40 36.51
CA GLU A 240 62.64 16.94 36.11
C GLU A 240 63.46 18.10 35.54
N ALA A 241 64.78 18.04 35.66
CA ALA A 241 65.70 18.96 35.01
C ALA A 241 66.57 18.18 34.03
N GLU A 242 66.89 18.79 32.90
CA GLU A 242 67.87 18.27 31.95
C GLU A 242 69.27 18.70 32.39
N ILE A 243 70.09 17.75 32.84
CA ILE A 243 71.51 17.98 33.19
C ILE A 243 72.33 17.01 32.34
N HIS A 244 73.26 17.54 31.54
CA HIS A 244 74.06 16.77 30.57
C HIS A 244 73.23 15.87 29.64
N ALA A 245 72.11 16.41 29.12
CA ALA A 245 71.15 15.72 28.26
C ALA A 245 70.41 14.52 28.90
N GLU A 246 70.48 14.36 30.22
CA GLU A 246 69.66 13.40 30.97
C GLU A 246 68.62 14.12 31.83
N TRP A 247 67.37 13.63 31.79
CA TRP A 247 66.28 14.14 32.61
C TRP A 247 66.28 13.46 33.97
N MET A 248 66.47 14.24 35.03
CA MET A 248 66.53 13.71 36.38
C MET A 248 65.72 14.52 37.39
N LYS A 249 65.14 13.81 38.35
CA LYS A 249 64.43 14.41 39.48
C LYS A 249 65.41 14.93 40.52
N PRO A 250 65.07 16.01 41.23
CA PRO A 250 65.92 16.51 42.29
C PRO A 250 66.00 15.52 43.44
N GLU A 251 67.19 15.39 44.01
CA GLU A 251 67.44 14.57 45.19
C GLU A 251 66.79 15.20 46.43
N SER A 252 66.78 16.53 46.49
CA SER A 252 66.10 17.27 47.56
C SER A 252 65.52 18.59 47.09
N CYS A 253 64.43 18.98 47.75
CA CYS A 253 63.71 20.24 47.52
C CYS A 253 63.60 20.99 48.85
N GLU A 254 63.87 22.29 48.82
CA GLU A 254 63.88 23.17 49.98
C GLU A 254 63.05 24.42 49.68
N ASP A 255 62.05 24.72 50.50
CA ASP A 255 61.29 25.96 50.41
C ASP A 255 62.00 27.04 51.23
N ARG A 256 62.53 28.06 50.55
CA ARG A 256 63.24 29.19 51.16
C ARG A 256 62.33 30.41 51.36
N GLY A 257 61.02 30.20 51.40
CA GLY A 257 60.04 31.25 51.66
C GLY A 257 59.94 32.24 50.49
N PHE A 258 60.35 33.48 50.71
CA PHE A 258 60.30 34.54 49.69
C PHE A 258 61.24 34.27 48.50
N GLU A 259 62.33 33.53 48.71
CA GLU A 259 63.26 33.15 47.63
C GLU A 259 62.71 32.05 46.71
N GLY A 260 61.58 31.43 47.08
CA GLY A 260 60.96 30.34 46.35
C GLY A 260 61.49 28.96 46.72
N VAL A 261 61.12 27.96 45.92
CA VAL A 261 61.53 26.57 46.11
C VAL A 261 62.78 26.28 45.30
N TRP A 262 63.80 25.75 45.96
CA TRP A 262 65.06 25.35 45.35
C TRP A 262 65.19 23.84 45.33
N ALA A 263 65.75 23.33 44.26
CA ALA A 263 66.09 21.93 44.09
C ALA A 263 67.60 21.73 44.09
N LYS A 264 68.01 20.53 44.50
CA LYS A 264 69.40 20.08 44.49
C LYS A 264 69.48 18.74 43.77
N TRP A 265 70.47 18.60 42.90
CA TRP A 265 70.83 17.35 42.24
C TRP A 265 72.28 17.01 42.57
N VAL A 266 72.58 15.73 42.73
CA VAL A 266 73.94 15.20 42.75
C VAL A 266 74.11 14.39 41.48
N VAL A 267 75.02 14.84 40.63
CA VAL A 267 75.30 14.27 39.32
C VAL A 267 76.65 13.59 39.41
N ASP A 268 76.70 12.31 39.05
CA ASP A 268 77.89 11.45 39.12
C ASP A 268 78.37 10.97 37.74
N PHE A 269 77.88 11.58 36.67
CA PHE A 269 78.22 11.29 35.29
C PHE A 269 78.60 12.57 34.55
N GLN A 270 79.48 12.43 33.54
CA GLN A 270 79.85 13.51 32.62
C GLN A 270 80.30 14.82 33.30
N GLU A 271 81.00 14.71 34.44
CA GLU A 271 81.62 15.83 35.16
C GLU A 271 83.15 15.85 34.97
N PRO A 272 83.68 16.18 33.78
CA PRO A 272 85.12 16.12 33.50
C PRO A 272 85.93 17.11 34.35
N THR A 273 85.31 18.17 34.84
CA THR A 273 85.96 19.10 35.78
C THR A 273 86.04 18.57 37.21
N CYS A 274 85.31 17.50 37.54
CA CYS A 274 85.41 16.81 38.84
C CYS A 274 86.16 15.48 38.75
N THR A 275 86.86 15.21 37.64
CA THR A 275 87.72 14.04 37.51
C THR A 275 89.16 14.39 37.79
N THR A 276 89.63 14.03 38.97
CA THR A 276 91.05 14.00 39.35
C THR A 276 91.71 12.74 38.81
N TRP A 277 93.03 12.73 38.66
CA TRP A 277 93.76 11.53 38.24
C TRP A 277 95.08 11.39 39.00
N TRP A 278 95.61 10.18 39.02
CA TRP A 278 96.86 9.88 39.70
C TRP A 278 98.03 9.92 38.72
N SER A 279 99.10 10.62 39.09
CA SER A 279 100.34 10.73 38.33
C SER A 279 101.52 10.17 39.15
N ASN A 280 102.63 9.89 38.48
CA ASN A 280 103.91 9.52 39.13
C ASN A 280 103.80 8.30 40.08
N LEU A 281 103.57 7.11 39.54
CA LEU A 281 103.63 5.85 40.31
C LEU A 281 105.05 5.58 40.80
N ILE A 282 105.24 5.61 42.11
CA ILE A 282 106.51 5.35 42.78
C ILE A 282 106.35 4.11 43.68
N ASP A 283 107.12 3.07 43.37
CA ASP A 283 107.30 1.91 44.25
C ASP A 283 108.21 2.29 45.44
N LYS A 284 107.68 2.21 46.66
CA LYS A 284 108.41 2.46 47.91
C LYS A 284 108.98 1.17 48.52
N GLY A 285 108.77 0.02 47.88
CA GLY A 285 109.18 -1.30 48.34
C GLY A 285 108.25 -1.89 49.41
N CYS A 286 108.73 -2.93 50.09
CA CYS A 286 107.98 -3.61 51.15
C CYS A 286 107.78 -2.70 52.37
N THR A 287 106.58 -2.71 52.97
CA THR A 287 106.28 -1.90 54.16
C THR A 287 107.13 -2.32 55.36
N ALA A 288 107.37 -3.62 55.53
CA ALA A 288 108.33 -4.21 56.46
C ALA A 288 108.79 -5.61 55.97
N PRO A 289 109.94 -6.15 56.43
CA PRO A 289 110.35 -7.52 56.11
C PRO A 289 109.32 -8.56 56.58
N GLY A 290 108.84 -9.42 55.68
CA GLY A 290 107.84 -10.46 55.97
C GLY A 290 106.41 -9.95 56.18
N SER A 291 106.11 -8.72 55.71
CA SER A 291 104.77 -8.12 55.79
C SER A 291 103.82 -8.62 54.72
N HIS A 292 104.35 -9.18 53.63
CA HIS A 292 103.64 -9.48 52.40
C HIS A 292 102.92 -8.27 51.78
N LEU A 293 103.31 -7.04 52.14
CA LEU A 293 102.72 -5.79 51.66
C LEU A 293 103.78 -4.90 51.01
N ARG A 294 103.51 -4.46 49.79
CA ARG A 294 104.31 -3.48 49.07
C ARG A 294 103.58 -2.16 48.98
N ARG A 295 104.30 -1.06 49.22
CA ARG A 295 103.72 0.29 49.24
C ARG A 295 104.00 1.03 47.94
N TYR A 296 102.94 1.55 47.33
CA TYR A 296 103.00 2.46 46.19
C TYR A 296 102.52 3.85 46.60
N GLU A 297 103.07 4.87 45.93
CA GLU A 297 102.70 6.29 46.09
C GLU A 297 102.40 6.89 44.73
N GLN A 298 101.36 7.72 44.64
CA GLN A 298 101.02 8.53 43.46
C GLN A 298 100.59 9.93 43.88
N HIS A 299 100.82 10.92 43.01
CA HIS A 299 100.40 12.31 43.19
C HIS A 299 99.02 12.54 42.56
N LEU A 300 98.12 13.22 43.28
CA LEU A 300 96.78 13.55 42.80
C LEU A 300 96.80 14.85 42.01
N GLU A 301 96.40 14.79 40.75
CA GLU A 301 96.33 15.91 39.84
C GLU A 301 94.88 16.40 39.65
N ASN A 302 94.74 17.63 39.12
CA ASN A 302 93.47 18.25 38.72
C ASN A 302 92.47 18.48 39.86
N ILE A 303 92.98 18.73 41.06
CA ILE A 303 92.18 19.25 42.17
C ILE A 303 91.99 20.76 42.02
N HIS A 304 90.75 21.25 42.12
CA HIS A 304 90.45 22.67 41.98
C HIS A 304 90.47 23.39 43.34
N GLY A 305 90.71 24.70 43.29
CA GLY A 305 90.65 25.55 44.48
C GLY A 305 89.23 25.61 45.04
N GLY A 306 89.00 25.00 46.20
CA GLY A 306 87.69 24.90 46.85
C GLY A 306 87.16 23.47 46.97
N ASP A 307 87.78 22.50 46.29
CA ASP A 307 87.48 21.09 46.47
C ASP A 307 87.99 20.58 47.83
N ASP A 308 87.25 19.65 48.42
CA ASP A 308 87.74 18.93 49.60
C ASP A 308 88.78 17.89 49.16
N TRP A 309 90.05 18.23 49.33
CA TRP A 309 91.16 17.35 48.95
C TRP A 309 91.08 15.95 49.54
N LYS A 310 90.52 15.82 50.74
CA LYS A 310 90.40 14.53 51.40
C LYS A 310 89.38 13.67 50.66
N VAL A 311 88.23 14.26 50.32
CA VAL A 311 87.18 13.58 49.57
C VAL A 311 87.65 13.22 48.17
N MET A 312 88.28 14.15 47.45
CA MET A 312 88.85 13.88 46.12
C MET A 312 89.87 12.74 46.19
N CYS A 313 90.81 12.79 47.14
CA CYS A 313 91.81 11.74 47.33
C CYS A 313 91.17 10.38 47.61
N THR A 314 90.18 10.31 48.50
CA THR A 314 89.53 9.03 48.85
C THR A 314 88.54 8.51 47.81
N THR A 315 88.18 9.29 46.80
CA THR A 315 87.18 8.87 45.78
C THR A 315 87.77 8.72 44.39
N SER A 316 89.02 9.14 44.18
CA SER A 316 89.70 9.04 42.88
C SER A 316 90.18 7.62 42.65
N PRO A 317 89.65 6.91 41.64
CA PRO A 317 90.11 5.57 41.33
C PRO A 317 91.47 5.61 40.62
N THR A 318 92.21 4.51 40.69
CA THR A 318 93.44 4.32 39.92
C THR A 318 93.54 2.89 39.42
N ASP A 319 94.22 2.73 38.29
CA ASP A 319 94.53 1.44 37.70
C ASP A 319 96.04 1.32 37.56
N PHE A 320 96.64 0.33 38.21
CA PHE A 320 98.05 -0.01 38.00
C PHE A 320 98.32 -1.48 38.31
N HIS A 321 99.31 -2.08 37.64
CA HIS A 321 99.65 -3.50 37.76
C HIS A 321 98.43 -4.44 37.56
N ASP A 322 97.57 -4.12 36.60
CA ASP A 322 96.34 -4.87 36.27
C ASP A 322 95.32 -4.97 37.43
N HIS A 323 95.44 -4.09 38.43
CA HIS A 323 94.50 -3.97 39.54
C HIS A 323 93.81 -2.60 39.52
N HIS A 324 92.49 -2.63 39.70
CA HIS A 324 91.66 -1.45 39.92
C HIS A 324 91.53 -1.17 41.42
N PHE A 325 91.69 0.10 41.80
CA PHE A 325 91.47 0.55 43.17
C PHE A 325 90.49 1.72 43.17
N ASP A 326 89.35 1.58 43.84
CA ASP A 326 88.37 2.66 44.01
C ASP A 326 88.91 3.82 44.87
N THR A 327 89.85 3.51 45.77
CA THR A 327 90.39 4.45 46.75
C THR A 327 91.80 4.05 47.19
N PRO A 328 92.68 5.00 47.54
CA PRO A 328 93.94 4.71 48.22
C PRO A 328 93.73 4.17 49.63
N THR A 329 94.67 3.36 50.13
CA THR A 329 94.74 2.93 51.53
C THR A 329 94.84 4.12 52.49
N SER A 330 95.59 5.15 52.11
CA SER A 330 95.65 6.40 52.87
C SER A 330 96.01 7.60 52.00
N CYS A 331 95.69 8.79 52.48
CA CYS A 331 95.90 10.06 51.80
C CYS A 331 96.75 10.99 52.66
N ALA A 332 97.70 11.70 52.04
CA ALA A 332 98.44 12.78 52.71
C ALA A 332 98.47 14.04 51.86
N ASN A 333 98.27 15.19 52.51
CA ASN A 333 98.44 16.50 51.90
C ASN A 333 99.78 17.09 52.38
N TRP A 334 100.74 17.22 51.46
CA TRP A 334 102.07 17.75 51.72
C TRP A 334 102.17 19.26 51.46
N GLY A 335 101.02 19.96 51.46
CA GLY A 335 100.93 21.40 51.27
C GLY A 335 101.36 21.81 49.86
N LYS A 336 102.47 22.52 49.74
CA LYS A 336 102.99 23.03 48.44
C LYS A 336 103.39 21.92 47.45
N TYR A 337 103.56 20.69 47.93
CA TYR A 337 103.91 19.54 47.09
C TYR A 337 102.69 18.78 46.56
N GLY A 338 101.48 19.17 46.98
CA GLY A 338 100.22 18.56 46.55
C GLY A 338 99.75 17.42 47.45
N ILE A 339 98.82 16.62 46.91
CA ILE A 339 98.13 15.54 47.62
C ILE A 339 98.59 14.21 47.07
N PHE A 340 98.85 13.25 47.95
CA PHE A 340 99.37 11.95 47.59
C PHE A 340 98.48 10.85 48.14
N GLY A 341 98.26 9.83 47.31
CA GLY A 341 97.63 8.58 47.69
C GLY A 341 98.69 7.52 47.97
N TYR A 342 98.40 6.63 48.92
CA TYR A 342 99.22 5.47 49.22
C TYR A 342 98.39 4.20 49.10
N TRP A 343 98.98 3.18 48.47
CA TRP A 343 98.38 1.87 48.35
C TRP A 343 99.30 0.83 48.98
N GLU A 344 98.76 -0.02 49.83
CA GLU A 344 99.43 -1.21 50.35
C GLU A 344 98.85 -2.44 49.65
N VAL A 345 99.64 -3.00 48.73
CA VAL A 345 99.22 -4.10 47.85
C VAL A 345 99.91 -5.38 48.30
N ASN A 346 99.18 -6.49 48.32
CA ASN A 346 99.75 -7.80 48.66
C ASN A 346 100.82 -8.20 47.62
N ASP A 347 102.02 -8.51 48.09
CA ASP A 347 103.15 -8.98 47.30
C ASP A 347 103.88 -10.06 48.10
N SER A 348 103.86 -11.30 47.60
CA SER A 348 104.51 -12.45 48.27
C SER A 348 106.04 -12.39 48.26
N SER A 349 106.64 -11.44 47.53
CA SER A 349 108.09 -11.19 47.58
C SER A 349 108.50 -10.28 48.76
N CYS A 350 107.51 -9.60 49.35
CA CYS A 350 107.56 -9.07 50.71
C CYS A 350 107.07 -10.16 51.69
#